data_AF-A0A0R0FDC5-F1
#
_entry.id   AF-A0A0R0FDC5-F1
#
_cell.length_a   1.000
_cell.length_b   1.000
_cell.length_c   1.000
_cell.angle_alpha   90.00
_cell.angle_beta   90.00
_cell.angle_gamma   90.00
#
_symmetry.space_group_name_H-M   'P 1'
#
loop_
_entity.id
_entity.type
_entity.pdbx_description
1 polymer ?
#
loop_
_entity_poly.entity_id
_entity_poly.type
_entity_poly.pdbx_seq_one_letter_code
_entity_poly.pdbx_strand_id
1 'polypeptide(L)'
;GLPNDVHHADVVALTKLSCMVLPHEHSTLLQPKSIWSAEISPDTCSPVEHILHLEPIEVDIFRGITPPDAPKFGKVFGGQIVGQALAAASKSVDCLKVVHSLHAYFLLVGDFNIPIIYQVYRLRDGKSFATRKVDAIQKGHIIFTLLASFQKEEVGFHHQAVSIPLVPAPDELLSLEELREQRLTDPRLPRTYRIKVASTEFIPWPIEIRFCEPKTSTNQTKSPPRLA
;
A
#
# COMPACT_ATOMS: atom_id res chain seq x y z
N GLY A 1 30.16 -0.74 -38.85
CA GLY A 1 29.15 -0.16 -37.94
C GLY A 1 28.19 -1.26 -37.61
N LEU A 2 28.13 -1.69 -36.35
CA LEU A 2 27.02 -2.53 -35.92
C LEU A 2 25.79 -1.62 -35.79
N PRO A 3 24.64 -1.99 -36.35
CA PRO A 3 23.46 -1.13 -36.32
C PRO A 3 22.90 -1.05 -34.90
N ASN A 4 22.42 0.14 -34.53
CA ASN A 4 21.61 0.36 -33.34
C ASN A 4 20.33 -0.48 -33.44
N ASP A 5 20.38 -1.73 -32.98
CA ASP A 5 19.17 -2.49 -32.71
C ASP A 5 18.48 -1.82 -31.52
N VAL A 6 17.49 -1.00 -31.83
CA VAL A 6 16.54 -0.45 -30.87
C VAL A 6 15.75 -1.64 -30.33
N HIS A 7 16.17 -2.14 -29.17
CA HIS A 7 15.40 -3.13 -28.43
C HIS A 7 14.06 -2.51 -28.03
N HIS A 8 13.00 -2.90 -28.74
CA HIS A 8 11.62 -2.65 -28.31
C HIS A 8 11.41 -3.37 -26.97
N ALA A 9 11.48 -2.62 -25.87
CA ALA A 9 11.00 -3.09 -24.59
C ALA A 9 9.47 -3.09 -24.63
N ASP A 10 8.87 -4.28 -24.68
CA ASP A 10 7.44 -4.43 -24.45
C ASP A 10 7.12 -3.89 -23.05
N VAL A 11 6.28 -2.87 -22.97
CA VAL A 11 5.80 -2.32 -21.69
C VAL A 11 4.94 -3.39 -21.02
N VAL A 12 5.53 -4.23 -20.16
CA VAL A 12 4.82 -5.36 -19.51
C VAL A 12 3.91 -4.89 -18.36
N ALA A 13 3.99 -3.63 -17.93
CA ALA A 13 3.12 -3.11 -16.86
C ALA A 13 2.61 -1.70 -17.18
N LEU A 14 1.50 -1.63 -17.91
CA LEU A 14 0.70 -0.41 -18.04
C LEU A 14 -0.05 -0.20 -16.71
N THR A 15 0.47 0.67 -15.85
CA THR A 15 -0.22 1.03 -14.61
C THR A 15 -1.41 1.92 -14.97
N LYS A 16 -2.59 1.32 -15.10
CA LYS A 16 -3.83 2.09 -15.28
C LYS A 16 -4.25 2.64 -13.92
N LEU A 17 -4.04 3.94 -13.71
CA LEU A 17 -4.63 4.66 -12.58
C LEU A 17 -6.10 4.95 -12.91
N SER A 18 -7.03 4.30 -12.21
CA SER A 18 -8.45 4.62 -12.27
C SER A 18 -8.82 5.49 -11.07
N CYS A 19 -8.99 6.79 -11.31
CA CYS A 19 -9.49 7.72 -10.30
C CYS A 19 -11.02 7.77 -10.36
N MET A 20 -11.69 7.55 -9.23
CA MET A 20 -13.10 7.87 -9.07
C MET A 20 -13.20 9.30 -8.55
N VAL A 21 -13.67 10.22 -9.40
CA VAL A 21 -13.90 11.62 -9.02
C VAL A 21 -15.34 11.75 -8.57
N LEU A 22 -15.53 12.25 -7.34
CA LEU A 22 -16.85 12.65 -6.87
C LEU A 22 -17.07 14.13 -7.21
N PRO A 23 -18.04 14.47 -8.07
CA PRO A 23 -18.41 15.85 -8.33
C PRO A 23 -18.78 16.60 -7.03
N HIS A 24 -18.47 17.90 -6.97
CA HIS A 24 -18.70 18.72 -5.76
C HIS A 24 -20.17 18.71 -5.29
N GLU A 25 -21.12 18.67 -6.22
CA GLU A 25 -22.56 18.56 -5.95
C GLU A 25 -22.94 17.29 -5.16
N HIS A 26 -22.13 16.24 -5.24
CA HIS A 26 -22.29 15.01 -4.49
C HIS A 26 -21.39 14.93 -3.24
N SER A 27 -20.67 16.00 -2.89
CA SER A 27 -19.78 16.03 -1.72
C SER A 27 -20.51 15.73 -0.41
N THR A 28 -21.82 15.99 -0.34
CA THR A 28 -22.69 15.63 0.78
C THR A 28 -22.76 14.13 1.04
N LEU A 29 -22.47 13.28 0.04
CA LEU A 29 -22.32 11.82 0.23
C LEU A 29 -21.09 11.44 1.05
N LEU A 30 -20.08 12.32 1.10
CA LEU A 30 -18.87 12.15 1.92
C LEU A 30 -18.98 12.88 3.26
N GLN A 31 -19.94 13.78 3.45
CA GLN A 31 -20.12 14.48 4.71
C GLN A 31 -20.67 13.49 5.73
N PRO A 32 -19.87 13.04 6.71
CA PRO A 32 -20.36 12.10 7.70
C PRO A 32 -21.39 12.82 8.58
N LYS A 33 -22.62 12.30 8.65
CA LYS A 33 -23.50 12.62 9.77
C LYS A 33 -23.17 11.62 10.86
N SER A 34 -22.16 11.94 11.68
CA SER A 34 -21.70 11.19 12.85
C SER A 34 -22.21 9.74 12.90
N ILE A 35 -21.41 8.78 12.43
CA ILE A 35 -21.70 7.34 12.55
C ILE A 35 -22.00 6.88 13.99
N TRP A 36 -21.70 7.74 14.97
CA TRP A 36 -21.85 7.55 16.41
C TRP A 36 -23.10 8.19 17.00
N SER A 37 -23.84 9.00 16.22
CA SER A 37 -25.13 9.54 16.69
C SER A 37 -26.16 8.42 16.70
N ALA A 38 -26.35 7.81 17.88
CA ALA A 38 -27.36 6.78 18.13
C ALA A 38 -28.80 7.23 17.83
N GLU A 39 -29.03 8.53 17.61
CA GLU A 39 -30.35 9.15 17.40
C GLU A 39 -30.77 9.23 15.92
N ILE A 40 -29.96 8.76 14.97
CA ILE A 40 -30.30 8.82 13.55
C ILE A 40 -31.11 7.58 13.18
N SER A 41 -32.38 7.78 12.81
CA SER A 41 -33.17 6.73 12.16
C SER A 41 -32.44 6.25 10.89
N PRO A 42 -32.43 4.94 10.59
CA PRO A 42 -31.74 4.40 9.40
C PRO A 42 -32.18 5.08 8.10
N ASP A 43 -33.40 5.64 8.07
CA ASP A 43 -33.98 6.35 6.93
C ASP A 43 -33.36 7.73 6.66
N THR A 44 -32.66 8.33 7.64
CA THR A 44 -32.05 9.68 7.52
C THR A 44 -30.54 9.63 7.22
N CYS A 45 -29.97 8.42 7.21
CA CYS A 45 -28.55 8.17 7.04
C CYS A 45 -28.14 8.28 5.56
N SER A 46 -26.88 8.66 5.30
CA SER A 46 -26.39 8.62 3.91
C SER A 46 -26.35 7.16 3.40
N PRO A 47 -26.42 6.93 2.07
CA PRO A 47 -26.34 5.57 1.52
C PRO A 47 -25.07 4.82 1.94
N VAL A 48 -23.95 5.54 2.10
CA VAL A 48 -22.67 4.96 2.53
C VAL A 48 -22.75 4.52 3.99
N GLU A 49 -23.26 5.35 4.89
CA GLU A 49 -23.39 5.01 6.30
C GLU A 49 -24.35 3.84 6.52
N HIS A 50 -25.45 3.77 5.75
CA HIS A 50 -26.37 2.63 5.79
C HIS A 50 -25.64 1.33 5.43
N ILE A 51 -24.82 1.32 4.38
CA ILE A 51 -24.03 0.14 3.98
C ILE A 51 -23.08 -0.32 5.09
N LEU A 52 -22.53 0.62 5.87
CA LEU A 52 -21.60 0.35 6.97
C LEU A 52 -22.30 -0.04 8.27
N HIS A 53 -23.62 0.11 8.36
CA HIS A 53 -24.41 -0.34 9.50
C HIS A 53 -24.65 -1.85 9.43
N LEU A 54 -23.85 -2.61 10.18
CA LEU A 54 -23.96 -4.06 10.25
C LEU A 54 -24.83 -4.50 11.42
N GLU A 55 -25.61 -5.54 11.20
CA GLU A 55 -26.37 -6.17 12.27
C GLU A 55 -25.46 -7.06 13.13
N PRO A 56 -25.40 -6.87 14.45
CA PRO A 56 -24.66 -7.75 15.33
C PRO A 56 -25.40 -9.09 15.49
N ILE A 57 -24.70 -10.20 15.27
CA ILE A 57 -25.22 -11.56 15.52
C ILE A 57 -24.72 -12.07 16.87
N GLU A 58 -23.41 -11.95 17.11
CA GLU A 58 -22.73 -12.38 18.33
C GLU A 58 -21.53 -11.48 18.59
N VAL A 59 -20.85 -11.67 19.72
CA VAL A 59 -19.55 -11.03 19.97
C VAL A 59 -18.62 -11.29 18.79
N ASP A 60 -18.13 -10.22 18.19
CA ASP A 60 -17.21 -10.27 17.05
C ASP A 60 -17.78 -10.93 15.78
N ILE A 61 -19.11 -11.12 15.67
CA ILE A 61 -19.80 -11.64 14.47
C ILE A 61 -20.89 -10.68 14.02
N PHE A 62 -20.80 -10.24 12.76
CA PHE A 62 -21.70 -9.24 12.18
C PHE A 62 -22.27 -9.70 10.84
N ARG A 63 -23.48 -9.25 10.51
CA ARG A 63 -24.14 -9.48 9.22
C ARG A 63 -24.20 -8.19 8.42
N GLY A 64 -23.65 -8.23 7.21
CA GLY A 64 -23.81 -7.18 6.22
C GLY A 64 -24.70 -7.62 5.06
N ILE A 65 -25.39 -6.66 4.45
CA ILE A 65 -26.18 -6.86 3.24
C ILE A 65 -25.68 -5.92 2.14
N THR A 66 -25.90 -6.32 0.89
CA THR A 66 -25.79 -5.41 -0.25
C THR A 66 -27.12 -4.69 -0.39
N PRO A 67 -27.18 -3.34 -0.37
CA PRO A 67 -28.44 -2.63 -0.52
C PRO A 67 -29.15 -3.03 -1.82
N PRO A 68 -30.48 -3.12 -1.83
CA PRO A 68 -31.26 -3.55 -2.99
C PRO A 68 -31.06 -2.64 -4.22
N ASP A 69 -30.81 -1.36 -3.97
CA ASP A 69 -30.61 -0.29 -4.97
C ASP A 69 -29.15 -0.17 -5.44
N ALA A 70 -28.23 -0.97 -4.90
CA ALA A 70 -26.85 -0.95 -5.35
C ALA A 70 -26.73 -1.39 -6.82
N PRO A 71 -25.83 -0.78 -7.62
CA PRO A 71 -25.59 -1.22 -8.99
C PRO A 71 -25.25 -2.72 -9.07
N LYS A 72 -26.11 -3.48 -9.77
CA LYS A 72 -25.98 -4.94 -9.87
C LYS A 72 -25.11 -5.32 -11.07
N PHE A 73 -23.79 -5.35 -10.88
CA PHE A 73 -22.84 -5.88 -11.87
C PHE A 73 -22.60 -7.40 -11.74
N GLY A 74 -23.55 -8.13 -11.17
CA GLY A 74 -23.46 -9.58 -10.96
C GLY A 74 -22.51 -10.02 -9.83
N LYS A 75 -21.85 -9.08 -9.14
CA LYS A 75 -20.86 -9.34 -8.09
C LYS A 75 -20.98 -8.28 -7.01
N VAL A 76 -20.64 -8.64 -5.76
CA VAL A 76 -20.50 -7.65 -4.69
C VAL A 76 -19.33 -6.71 -5.01
N PHE A 77 -19.52 -5.41 -4.81
CA PHE A 77 -18.47 -4.43 -5.03
C PHE A 77 -17.33 -4.60 -4.02
N GLY A 78 -16.07 -4.62 -4.48
CA GLY A 78 -14.92 -4.83 -3.60
C GLY A 78 -14.82 -3.80 -2.47
N GLY A 79 -15.09 -2.53 -2.76
CA GLY A 79 -15.09 -1.46 -1.76
C GLY A 79 -16.18 -1.61 -0.69
N GLN A 80 -17.33 -2.21 -1.05
CA GLN A 80 -18.39 -2.52 -0.09
C GLN A 80 -17.91 -3.56 0.92
N ILE A 81 -17.33 -4.68 0.44
CA ILE A 81 -16.83 -5.74 1.32
C ILE A 81 -15.74 -5.20 2.25
N VAL A 82 -14.82 -4.39 1.72
CA VAL A 82 -13.75 -3.76 2.50
C VAL A 82 -14.33 -2.83 3.56
N GLY A 83 -15.27 -1.95 3.19
CA GLY A 83 -15.90 -1.00 4.10
C GLY A 83 -16.65 -1.71 5.23
N GLN A 84 -17.48 -2.70 4.90
CA GLN A 84 -18.21 -3.49 5.88
C GLN A 84 -17.26 -4.29 6.80
N ALA A 85 -16.25 -4.96 6.24
CA ALA A 85 -15.26 -5.67 7.06
C ALA A 85 -14.52 -4.74 8.04
N LEU A 86 -14.16 -3.54 7.57
CA LEU A 86 -13.51 -2.53 8.41
C LEU A 86 -14.46 -1.98 9.48
N ALA A 87 -15.75 -1.79 9.16
CA ALA A 87 -16.77 -1.40 10.13
C ALA A 87 -16.93 -2.47 11.23
N ALA A 88 -17.00 -3.75 10.85
CA ALA A 88 -17.02 -4.87 11.79
C ALA A 88 -15.79 -4.88 12.70
N ALA A 89 -14.58 -4.75 12.13
CA ALA A 89 -13.34 -4.67 12.89
C ALA A 89 -13.37 -3.51 13.91
N SER A 90 -13.80 -2.32 13.47
CA SER A 90 -13.83 -1.11 14.29
C SER A 90 -14.77 -1.23 15.50
N LYS A 91 -15.86 -2.00 15.40
CA LYS A 91 -16.76 -2.27 16.54
C LYS A 91 -16.12 -3.12 17.64
N SER A 92 -15.03 -3.83 17.36
CA SER A 92 -14.30 -4.68 18.31
C SER A 92 -13.06 -4.00 18.94
N VAL A 93 -12.83 -2.72 18.64
CA VAL A 93 -11.66 -1.94 19.06
C VAL A 93 -12.10 -0.76 19.92
N ASP A 94 -11.27 -0.40 20.91
CA ASP A 94 -11.43 0.80 21.73
C ASP A 94 -11.61 2.05 20.85
N CYS A 95 -12.59 2.90 21.18
CA CYS A 95 -12.97 4.06 20.37
C CYS A 95 -11.86 5.11 20.19
N LEU A 96 -10.81 5.08 21.02
CA LEU A 96 -9.64 5.96 20.90
C LEU A 96 -8.60 5.44 19.92
N LYS A 97 -8.75 4.22 19.37
CA LYS A 97 -7.85 3.68 18.35
C LYS A 97 -8.50 3.76 16.97
N VAL A 98 -7.84 4.45 16.06
CA VAL A 98 -8.29 4.65 14.68
C VAL A 98 -7.49 3.74 13.75
N VAL A 99 -8.12 3.25 12.68
CA VAL A 99 -7.40 2.47 11.66
C VAL A 99 -6.31 3.31 11.01
N HIS A 100 -5.09 2.76 10.90
CA HIS A 100 -3.96 3.43 10.24
C HIS A 100 -3.39 2.62 9.06
N SER A 101 -3.69 1.32 9.01
CA SER A 101 -3.39 0.49 7.86
C SER A 101 -4.35 -0.69 7.77
N LEU A 102 -4.56 -1.17 6.55
CA LEU A 102 -5.28 -2.39 6.29
C LEU A 102 -4.68 -3.12 5.09
N HIS A 103 -4.85 -4.44 5.07
CA HIS A 103 -4.53 -5.31 3.96
C HIS A 103 -5.75 -6.17 3.66
N ALA A 104 -6.07 -6.33 2.38
CA ALA A 104 -7.30 -6.95 1.92
C ALA A 104 -7.00 -8.01 0.86
N TYR A 105 -7.55 -9.21 1.04
CA TYR A 105 -7.42 -10.32 0.12
C TYR A 105 -8.81 -10.72 -0.40
N PHE A 106 -9.02 -10.57 -1.69
CA PHE A 106 -10.25 -10.99 -2.38
C PHE A 106 -10.08 -12.43 -2.86
N LEU A 107 -10.72 -13.38 -2.15
CA LEU A 107 -10.52 -14.81 -2.38
C LEU A 107 -11.51 -15.37 -3.40
N LEU A 108 -12.79 -15.02 -3.25
CA LEU A 108 -13.88 -15.48 -4.11
C LEU A 108 -14.84 -14.33 -4.43
N VAL A 109 -15.57 -14.46 -5.53
CA VAL A 109 -16.63 -13.50 -5.88
C VAL A 109 -17.80 -13.60 -4.89
N GLY A 110 -18.23 -12.45 -4.36
CA GLY A 110 -19.40 -12.38 -3.48
C GLY A 110 -20.72 -12.39 -4.26
N ASP A 111 -21.73 -13.08 -3.71
CA ASP A 111 -23.11 -13.10 -4.19
C ASP A 111 -23.90 -11.96 -3.54
N PHE A 112 -24.35 -10.97 -4.33
CA PHE A 112 -25.03 -9.79 -3.79
C PHE A 112 -26.43 -10.07 -3.24
N ASN A 113 -27.01 -11.25 -3.54
CA ASN A 113 -28.35 -11.62 -3.04
C ASN A 113 -28.31 -12.25 -1.65
N ILE A 114 -27.13 -12.54 -1.13
CA ILE A 114 -26.95 -13.31 0.10
C ILE A 114 -26.21 -12.44 1.12
N PRO A 115 -26.66 -12.39 2.39
CA PRO A 115 -25.93 -11.69 3.44
C PRO A 115 -24.50 -12.19 3.58
N ILE A 116 -23.59 -11.29 3.94
CA ILE A 116 -22.19 -11.61 4.23
C ILE A 116 -22.03 -11.65 5.74
N ILE A 117 -21.48 -12.74 6.26
CA ILE A 117 -21.14 -12.85 7.68
C ILE A 117 -19.69 -12.41 7.86
N TYR A 118 -19.46 -11.38 8.67
CA TYR A 118 -18.15 -10.86 9.03
C TYR A 118 -17.76 -11.39 10.40
N GLN A 119 -16.80 -12.30 10.42
CA GLN A 119 -16.24 -12.84 11.66
C GLN A 119 -14.92 -12.14 11.97
N VAL A 120 -14.89 -11.45 13.11
CA VAL A 120 -13.75 -10.68 13.59
C VAL A 120 -12.93 -11.53 14.55
N TYR A 121 -11.61 -11.53 14.37
CA TYR A 121 -10.64 -12.18 15.23
C TYR A 121 -9.74 -11.12 15.86
N ARG A 122 -9.64 -11.13 17.20
CA ARG A 122 -8.77 -10.25 17.97
C ARG A 122 -7.35 -10.82 18.00
N LEU A 123 -6.50 -10.39 17.07
CA LEU A 123 -5.14 -10.92 16.96
C LEU A 123 -4.20 -10.35 18.02
N ARG A 124 -4.35 -9.06 18.34
CA ARG A 124 -3.50 -8.37 19.32
C ARG A 124 -4.23 -7.18 19.91
N ASP A 125 -4.13 -7.01 21.22
CA ASP A 125 -4.53 -5.80 21.94
C ASP A 125 -3.36 -5.28 22.77
N GLY A 126 -2.77 -4.18 22.31
CA GLY A 126 -1.72 -3.45 23.01
C GLY A 126 -2.23 -2.11 23.56
N LYS A 127 -1.35 -1.42 24.28
CA LYS A 127 -1.64 -0.09 24.86
C LYS A 127 -2.02 0.93 23.77
N SER A 128 -1.18 1.04 22.74
CA SER A 128 -1.38 1.99 21.63
C SER A 128 -1.94 1.34 20.37
N PHE A 129 -1.65 0.05 20.14
CA PHE A 129 -2.03 -0.65 18.91
C PHE A 129 -3.05 -1.77 19.15
N ALA A 130 -3.92 -2.03 18.18
CA ALA A 130 -4.75 -3.21 18.13
C ALA A 130 -4.76 -3.78 16.71
N THR A 131 -4.79 -5.11 16.58
CA THR A 131 -4.81 -5.79 15.28
C THR A 131 -6.02 -6.70 15.21
N ARG A 132 -6.77 -6.60 14.10
CA ARG A 132 -7.94 -7.41 13.81
C ARG A 132 -7.77 -8.13 12.48
N LYS A 133 -8.19 -9.39 12.44
CA LYS A 133 -8.46 -10.11 11.19
C LYS A 133 -9.98 -10.22 11.04
N VAL A 134 -10.50 -10.02 9.84
CA VAL A 134 -11.92 -10.19 9.54
C VAL A 134 -12.05 -11.13 8.36
N ASP A 135 -12.79 -12.22 8.54
CA ASP A 135 -13.17 -13.12 7.45
C ASP A 135 -14.63 -12.84 7.07
N ALA A 136 -14.85 -12.55 5.79
CA ALA A 136 -16.18 -12.42 5.20
C ALA A 136 -16.60 -13.76 4.61
N ILE A 137 -17.73 -14.29 5.06
CA ILE A 137 -18.18 -15.66 4.82
C ILE A 137 -19.53 -15.63 4.11
N GLN A 138 -19.64 -16.40 3.03
CA GLN A 138 -20.90 -16.70 2.34
C GLN A 138 -20.96 -18.20 2.03
N LYS A 139 -22.13 -18.82 2.22
CA LYS A 139 -22.34 -20.27 1.95
C LYS A 139 -21.31 -21.18 2.65
N GLY A 140 -20.79 -20.76 3.82
CA GLY A 140 -19.75 -21.49 4.55
C GLY A 140 -18.32 -21.33 4.00
N HIS A 141 -18.11 -20.50 2.98
CA HIS A 141 -16.81 -20.22 2.38
C HIS A 141 -16.34 -18.80 2.70
N ILE A 142 -15.05 -18.65 3.01
CA ILE A 142 -14.43 -17.34 3.15
C ILE A 142 -14.24 -16.74 1.75
N ILE A 143 -14.94 -15.65 1.47
CA ILE A 143 -14.85 -14.94 0.19
C ILE A 143 -13.82 -13.81 0.22
N PHE A 144 -13.50 -13.31 1.40
CA PHE A 144 -12.60 -12.18 1.59
C PHE A 144 -12.01 -12.18 3.01
N THR A 145 -10.74 -11.78 3.12
CA THR A 145 -10.05 -11.61 4.40
C THR A 145 -9.43 -10.23 4.48
N LEU A 146 -9.62 -9.54 5.60
CA LEU A 146 -9.02 -8.24 5.90
C LEU A 146 -8.20 -8.32 7.19
N LEU A 147 -6.98 -7.79 7.14
CA LEU A 147 -6.18 -7.48 8.32
C LEU A 147 -6.17 -5.96 8.49
N ALA A 148 -6.58 -5.48 9.66
CA ALA A 148 -6.56 -4.07 10.00
C ALA A 148 -5.74 -3.82 11.26
N SER A 149 -4.92 -2.78 11.20
CA SER A 149 -4.17 -2.27 12.33
C SER A 149 -4.73 -0.91 12.75
N PHE A 150 -4.96 -0.79 14.05
CA PHE A 150 -5.52 0.37 14.71
C PHE A 150 -4.49 0.94 15.67
N GLN A 151 -4.40 2.27 15.73
CA GLN A 151 -3.48 2.99 16.59
C GLN A 151 -4.22 4.13 17.29
N LYS A 152 -3.87 4.39 18.54
CA LYS A 152 -4.25 5.66 19.20
C LYS A 152 -3.67 6.83 18.42
N GLU A 153 -4.38 7.95 18.41
CA GLU A 153 -3.80 9.19 17.92
C GLU A 153 -2.60 9.57 18.80
N GLU A 154 -1.42 9.67 18.19
CA GLU A 154 -0.17 9.97 18.85
C GLU A 154 0.60 11.00 18.01
N VAL A 155 1.22 11.98 18.68
CA VAL A 155 2.07 12.96 18.00
C VAL A 155 3.36 12.26 17.60
N GLY A 156 3.53 12.04 16.29
CA GLY A 156 4.75 11.48 15.72
C GLY A 156 5.91 12.47 15.76
N PHE A 157 7.13 11.96 15.61
CA PHE A 157 8.31 12.80 15.44
C PHE A 157 8.39 13.35 14.01
N HIS A 158 8.65 14.65 13.88
CA HIS A 158 9.04 15.25 12.60
C HIS A 158 10.53 14.98 12.39
N HIS A 159 10.88 14.01 11.53
CA HIS A 159 12.27 13.63 11.29
C HIS A 159 12.96 14.34 10.13
N GLN A 160 12.32 15.31 9.47
CA GLN A 160 12.99 16.12 8.46
C GLN A 160 13.71 17.31 9.12
N ALA A 161 14.67 17.01 9.98
CA ALA A 161 15.46 18.02 10.70
C ALA A 161 16.54 18.67 9.81
N VAL A 162 16.73 18.15 8.60
CA VAL A 162 17.90 18.39 7.76
C VAL A 162 17.45 18.80 6.37
N SER A 163 18.02 19.90 5.85
CA SER A 163 17.85 20.28 4.45
C SER A 163 18.38 19.15 3.56
N ILE A 164 17.60 18.75 2.55
CA ILE A 164 18.09 17.81 1.54
C ILE A 164 19.45 18.33 1.02
N PRO A 165 20.53 17.52 1.08
CA PRO A 165 21.80 17.95 0.53
C PRO A 165 21.62 18.19 -0.97
N LEU A 166 22.26 19.24 -1.50
CA LEU A 166 22.27 19.47 -2.93
C LEU A 166 23.05 18.33 -3.60
N VAL A 167 22.32 17.40 -4.20
CA VAL A 167 22.88 16.28 -4.96
C VAL A 167 22.49 16.42 -6.44
N PRO A 168 23.37 16.02 -7.38
CA PRO A 168 23.04 16.02 -8.81
C PRO A 168 21.81 15.16 -9.10
N ALA A 169 21.10 15.49 -10.18
CA ALA A 169 19.99 14.66 -10.64
C ALA A 169 20.51 13.28 -11.10
N PRO A 170 19.70 12.21 -11.04
CA PRO A 170 20.13 10.88 -11.47
C PRO A 170 20.73 10.88 -12.89
N ASP A 171 20.14 11.64 -13.81
CA ASP A 171 20.58 11.72 -15.20
C ASP A 171 21.97 12.35 -15.38
N GLU A 172 22.44 13.13 -14.41
CA GLU A 172 23.77 13.78 -14.42
C GLU A 172 24.86 12.87 -13.85
N LEU A 173 24.50 11.74 -13.26
CA LEU A 173 25.42 10.79 -12.65
C LEU A 173 25.79 9.67 -13.63
N LEU A 174 27.01 9.16 -13.47
CA LEU A 174 27.49 8.01 -14.24
C LEU A 174 26.66 6.76 -13.92
N SER A 175 26.26 6.06 -14.98
CA SER A 175 25.73 4.71 -14.90
C SER A 175 26.78 3.73 -14.35
N LEU A 176 26.33 2.56 -13.89
CA LEU A 176 27.24 1.48 -13.49
C LEU A 176 28.11 0.99 -14.65
N GLU A 177 27.59 1.05 -15.87
CA GLU A 177 28.30 0.65 -17.08
C GLU A 177 29.44 1.63 -17.41
N GLU A 178 29.16 2.93 -17.41
CA GLU A 178 30.19 3.97 -17.60
C GLU A 178 31.24 3.94 -16.49
N LEU A 179 30.81 3.72 -15.24
CA LEU A 179 31.73 3.58 -14.12
C LEU A 179 32.63 2.34 -14.27
N ARG A 180 32.07 1.25 -14.79
CA ARG A 180 32.82 0.02 -15.08
C ARG A 180 33.86 0.26 -16.18
N GLU A 181 33.47 0.88 -17.29
CA GLU A 181 34.35 1.31 -18.39
C GLU A 181 35.53 2.15 -17.86
N GLN A 182 35.25 3.16 -17.03
CA GLN A 182 36.30 3.98 -16.41
C GLN A 182 37.27 3.15 -15.55
N ARG A 183 36.78 2.17 -14.79
CA ARG A 183 37.62 1.32 -13.95
C ARG A 183 38.51 0.36 -14.74
N LEU A 184 38.15 -0.01 -15.97
CA LEU A 184 39.00 -0.84 -16.83
C LEU A 184 40.31 -0.13 -17.20
N THR A 185 40.25 1.20 -17.33
CA THR A 185 41.38 2.04 -17.78
C THR A 185 42.03 2.85 -16.65
N ASP A 186 41.42 2.96 -15.47
CA ASP A 186 41.94 3.78 -14.36
C ASP A 186 43.33 3.28 -13.87
N PRO A 187 44.42 4.05 -14.07
CA PRO A 187 45.76 3.64 -13.68
C PRO A 187 45.94 3.54 -12.15
N ARG A 188 45.04 4.15 -11.36
CA ARG A 188 45.08 4.08 -9.88
C ARG A 188 44.67 2.69 -9.36
N LEU A 189 44.05 1.86 -10.19
CA LEU A 189 43.59 0.53 -9.82
C LEU A 189 44.63 -0.56 -10.17
N PRO A 190 44.86 -1.53 -9.26
CA PRO A 190 45.78 -2.64 -9.53
C PRO A 190 45.43 -3.39 -10.81
N ARG A 191 46.46 -3.81 -11.56
CA ARG A 191 46.27 -4.54 -12.82
C ARG A 191 45.40 -5.80 -12.66
N THR A 192 45.55 -6.51 -11.54
CA THR A 192 44.75 -7.69 -11.19
C THR A 192 43.27 -7.36 -11.07
N TYR A 193 42.93 -6.21 -10.46
CA TYR A 193 41.55 -5.74 -10.37
C TYR A 193 40.99 -5.39 -11.75
N ARG A 194 41.74 -4.65 -12.57
CA ARG A 194 41.31 -4.28 -13.93
C ARG A 194 41.07 -5.48 -14.83
N ILE A 195 41.95 -6.48 -14.78
CA ILE A 195 41.76 -7.76 -15.49
C ILE A 195 40.49 -8.47 -15.01
N LYS A 196 40.24 -8.52 -13.70
CA LYS A 196 39.02 -9.12 -13.15
C LYS A 196 37.76 -8.42 -13.64
N VAL A 197 37.75 -7.09 -13.65
CA VAL A 197 36.61 -6.31 -14.18
C VAL A 197 36.45 -6.55 -15.69
N ALA A 198 37.55 -6.68 -16.45
CA ALA A 198 37.49 -6.98 -17.89
C ALA A 198 36.95 -8.37 -18.19
N SER A 199 37.29 -9.37 -17.37
CA SER A 199 36.90 -10.78 -17.59
C SER A 199 35.52 -11.13 -17.05
N THR A 200 34.92 -10.28 -16.21
CA THR A 200 33.57 -10.52 -15.68
C THR A 200 32.57 -10.08 -16.75
N GLU A 201 31.40 -10.70 -16.86
CA GLU A 201 30.33 -10.17 -17.71
C GLU A 201 29.64 -8.97 -17.02
N PHE A 202 29.09 -8.02 -17.76
CA PHE A 202 28.23 -6.98 -17.17
C PHE A 202 26.77 -7.42 -17.27
N ILE A 203 26.11 -7.52 -16.12
CA ILE A 203 24.69 -7.85 -16.05
C ILE A 203 23.95 -6.58 -15.61
N PRO A 204 23.11 -5.98 -16.47
CA PRO A 204 22.32 -4.81 -16.08
C PRO A 204 21.30 -5.20 -15.01
N TRP A 205 21.22 -4.40 -13.95
CA TRP A 205 20.24 -4.59 -12.88
C TRP A 205 18.89 -3.98 -13.30
N PRO A 206 17.74 -4.55 -12.89
CA PRO A 206 16.42 -3.96 -13.16
C PRO A 206 16.23 -2.55 -12.56
N ILE A 207 17.00 -2.23 -11.52
CA ILE A 207 17.05 -0.91 -10.90
C ILE A 207 18.43 -0.34 -11.17
N GLU A 208 18.48 0.77 -11.90
CA GLU A 208 19.72 1.49 -12.13
C GLU A 208 20.16 2.22 -10.85
N ILE A 209 21.38 1.95 -10.39
CA ILE A 209 21.97 2.60 -9.22
C ILE A 209 23.08 3.52 -9.68
N ARG A 210 22.91 4.83 -9.48
CA ARG A 210 23.93 5.82 -9.81
C ARG A 210 24.51 6.42 -8.53
N PHE A 211 25.83 6.37 -8.39
CA PHE A 211 26.49 6.90 -7.21
C PHE A 211 26.76 8.40 -7.37
N CYS A 212 26.33 9.22 -6.42
CA CYS A 212 26.68 10.65 -6.39
C CYS A 212 28.20 10.86 -6.30
N GLU A 213 28.90 9.95 -5.61
CA GLU A 213 30.35 9.96 -5.47
C GLU A 213 30.92 8.55 -5.63
N PRO A 214 31.24 8.12 -6.85
CA PRO A 214 31.83 6.81 -7.07
C PRO A 214 33.23 6.75 -6.44
N LYS A 215 33.45 5.83 -5.48
CA LYS A 215 34.77 5.63 -4.88
C LYS A 215 35.74 5.05 -5.92
N THR A 216 36.96 5.57 -5.96
CA THR A 216 38.05 5.07 -6.81
C THR A 216 38.89 3.98 -6.14
N SER A 217 38.69 3.76 -4.83
CA SER A 217 39.36 2.70 -4.07
C SER A 217 38.57 1.39 -4.09
N THR A 218 39.28 0.27 -4.16
CA THR A 218 38.70 -1.08 -3.97
C THR A 218 38.44 -1.40 -2.50
N ASN A 219 39.04 -0.64 -1.58
CA ASN A 219 38.89 -0.86 -0.14
C ASN A 219 37.74 0.01 0.40
N GLN A 220 36.78 -0.64 1.08
CA GLN A 220 35.75 0.07 1.82
C GLN A 220 36.34 0.57 3.14
N THR A 221 36.64 1.86 3.21
CA THR A 221 36.91 2.54 4.49
C THR A 221 35.64 3.15 5.04
N LYS A 222 35.49 3.09 6.37
CA LYS A 222 34.42 3.78 7.09
C LYS A 222 34.54 5.28 6.83
N SER A 223 33.53 5.87 6.20
CA SER A 223 33.36 7.32 6.15
C SER A 223 32.55 7.78 7.36
N PRO A 224 32.82 8.96 7.92
CA PRO A 224 31.95 9.55 8.94
C PRO A 224 30.53 9.76 8.37
N PRO A 225 29.49 9.74 9.21
CA PRO A 225 28.14 10.09 8.79
C PRO A 225 28.14 11.52 8.22
N ARG A 226 27.49 11.72 7.07
CA ARG A 226 27.23 13.07 6.58
C ARG A 226 26.04 13.60 7.35
N LEU A 227 26.30 14.55 8.24
CA LEU A 227 25.27 15.47 8.70
C LEU A 227 24.98 16.35 7.49
N ALA A 228 23.85 16.13 6.83
CA ALA A 228 23.23 17.23 6.10
C ALA A 228 22.52 18.11 7.14
#